data_AF-A0A085ASR6-F1
#
_entry.id   AF-A0A085ASR6-F1
#
_cell.length_a   1.000
_cell.length_b   1.000
_cell.length_c   1.000
_cell.angle_alpha   90.00
_cell.angle_beta   90.00
_cell.angle_gamma   90.00
#
_symmetry.space_group_name_H-M   'P 1'
#
loop_
_entity.id
_entity.type
_entity.pdbx_description
1 polymer ?
#
loop_
_entity_poly.entity_id
_entity_poly.type
_entity_poly.pdbx_seq_one_letter_code
_entity_poly.pdbx_strand_id
1 'polypeptide(L)'
;MNLKLNILYLSALLFAFTPVWAEESEAKAVCELPRPTLPRKSVQTVRPEISVVCGSNTVSQTVSMPPTQSINTVPTPSGNIPTGSSTLIALISAAAGVFGAFAGGLTSYLVARQKAKSDLELETKRLQANLVATERLRWLQDIRHRFSNLYKQLDMQYSFVKRPVASDNIATIQKQLDEMSSEIMEQCNMIMLMLNPAKPDQANLYDVLQQVLQFIQRVFQQAPGTITNLDDIEYAGYKQAAFDAMTCLGVETWRQVKSLS
;
A
#
# COMPACT_ATOMS: atom_id res chain seq x y z
N MET A 1 -10.05 62.15 -10.34
CA MET A 1 -11.38 61.97 -10.99
C MET A 1 -11.08 61.52 -12.42
N ASN A 2 -11.36 60.32 -12.91
CA ASN A 2 -12.45 59.39 -12.70
C ASN A 2 -11.96 57.94 -12.81
N LEU A 3 -12.21 57.13 -11.79
CA LEU A 3 -11.97 55.69 -11.75
C LEU A 3 -13.32 54.98 -12.00
N LYS A 4 -13.74 54.90 -13.26
CA LYS A 4 -14.94 54.14 -13.68
C LYS A 4 -14.73 53.63 -15.11
N LEU A 5 -13.98 52.55 -15.30
CA LEU A 5 -14.06 51.78 -16.56
C LEU A 5 -13.48 50.35 -16.52
N ASN A 6 -13.44 49.65 -15.38
CA ASN A 6 -12.85 48.29 -15.34
C ASN A 6 -13.72 47.22 -14.65
N ILE A 7 -15.04 47.42 -14.52
CA ILE A 7 -15.94 46.45 -13.85
C ILE A 7 -16.92 45.77 -14.82
N LEU A 8 -16.86 46.05 -16.13
CA LEU A 8 -17.81 45.48 -17.12
C LEU A 8 -17.24 44.40 -18.04
N TYR A 9 -16.04 43.87 -17.76
CA TYR A 9 -15.41 42.85 -18.62
C TYR A 9 -15.24 41.46 -17.98
N LEU A 10 -15.82 41.22 -16.79
CA LEU A 10 -15.61 39.97 -16.03
C LEU A 10 -16.89 39.12 -15.84
N SER A 11 -17.91 39.30 -16.69
CA SER A 11 -19.19 38.57 -16.60
C SER A 11 -19.54 37.73 -17.83
N ALA A 12 -18.58 37.41 -18.70
CA ALA A 12 -18.81 36.70 -19.96
C ALA A 12 -17.99 35.41 -20.13
N LEU A 13 -17.71 34.68 -19.04
CA LEU A 13 -16.92 33.44 -19.10
C LEU A 13 -17.42 32.32 -18.16
N LEU A 14 -18.74 32.21 -17.98
CA LEU A 14 -19.38 31.12 -17.23
C LEU A 14 -20.65 30.62 -17.93
N PHE A 15 -20.54 30.17 -19.18
CA PHE A 15 -21.54 29.29 -19.81
C PHE A 15 -20.89 28.48 -20.94
N ALA A 16 -20.32 27.34 -20.60
CA ALA A 16 -20.14 26.18 -21.46
C ALA A 16 -19.71 24.99 -20.57
N PHE A 17 -20.03 23.78 -20.99
CA PHE A 17 -19.78 22.48 -20.33
C PHE A 17 -20.91 21.97 -19.41
N THR A 18 -21.98 21.51 -20.07
CA THR A 18 -22.81 20.39 -19.62
C THR A 18 -22.04 19.07 -19.77
N PRO A 19 -22.13 18.11 -18.82
CA PRO A 19 -21.92 16.70 -19.14
C PRO A 19 -23.28 16.02 -19.39
N VAL A 20 -23.38 15.48 -20.60
CA VAL A 20 -24.31 14.42 -21.02
C VAL A 20 -23.72 13.10 -20.52
N TRP A 21 -24.56 12.24 -19.96
CA TRP A 21 -24.57 10.76 -20.01
C TRP A 21 -25.18 10.21 -18.72
N ALA A 22 -26.48 9.94 -18.80
CA ALA A 22 -27.16 8.93 -18.02
C ALA A 22 -27.28 7.70 -18.94
N GLU A 23 -26.76 6.56 -18.50
CA GLU A 23 -27.14 5.27 -19.07
C GLU A 23 -27.37 4.29 -17.92
N GLU A 24 -28.43 3.52 -18.08
CA GLU A 24 -29.14 2.73 -17.11
C GLU A 24 -28.38 1.47 -16.72
N SER A 25 -28.55 1.02 -15.48
CA SER A 25 -28.60 -0.41 -15.19
C SER A 25 -29.51 -0.65 -14.01
N GLU A 26 -30.74 -1.04 -14.34
CA GLU A 26 -31.70 -1.65 -13.45
C GLU A 26 -31.14 -2.98 -12.91
N ALA A 27 -30.95 -3.08 -11.60
CA ALA A 27 -30.97 -4.36 -10.91
C ALA A 27 -32.16 -4.35 -9.94
N LYS A 28 -33.28 -4.92 -10.40
CA LYS A 28 -34.43 -5.30 -9.58
C LYS A 28 -33.97 -6.27 -8.50
N ALA A 29 -34.15 -5.90 -7.23
CA ALA A 29 -34.30 -6.85 -6.15
C ALA A 29 -35.64 -6.57 -5.46
N VAL A 30 -36.64 -7.37 -5.83
CA VAL A 30 -37.89 -7.53 -5.09
C VAL A 30 -37.55 -8.25 -3.80
N CYS A 31 -37.74 -7.59 -2.65
CA CYS A 31 -37.79 -8.27 -1.37
C CYS A 31 -39.19 -8.11 -0.80
N GLU A 32 -40.01 -9.15 -0.97
CA GLU A 32 -41.25 -9.34 -0.23
C GLU A 32 -40.96 -9.40 1.27
N LEU A 33 -41.71 -8.64 2.05
CA LEU A 33 -41.71 -8.69 3.51
C LEU A 33 -42.78 -9.69 3.98
N PRO A 34 -42.47 -10.71 4.79
CA PRO A 34 -43.48 -11.45 5.53
C PRO A 34 -43.92 -10.62 6.73
N ARG A 35 -45.21 -10.29 6.81
CA ARG A 35 -45.86 -9.90 8.08
C ARG A 35 -45.94 -11.15 8.97
N PRO A 36 -45.64 -11.03 10.28
CA PRO A 36 -46.71 -11.37 11.22
C PRO A 36 -46.78 -10.50 12.50
N THR A 37 -48.04 -10.15 12.80
CA THR A 37 -48.73 -10.05 14.10
C THR A 37 -48.03 -9.55 15.37
N LEU A 38 -48.55 -8.43 15.87
CA LEU A 38 -48.48 -7.96 17.26
C LEU A 38 -49.11 -8.96 18.26
N PRO A 39 -48.54 -9.04 19.48
CA PRO A 39 -49.34 -8.99 20.69
C PRO A 39 -48.89 -7.86 21.63
N ARG A 40 -49.74 -7.60 22.62
CA ARG A 40 -49.88 -6.35 23.39
C ARG A 40 -49.24 -6.45 24.79
N LYS A 41 -48.39 -5.45 25.15
CA LYS A 41 -47.89 -5.01 26.50
C LYS A 41 -47.08 -6.04 27.33
N SER A 42 -45.93 -5.68 27.91
CA SER A 42 -45.76 -4.74 29.03
C SER A 42 -44.43 -3.95 29.00
N VAL A 43 -44.38 -2.89 29.81
CA VAL A 43 -43.31 -1.88 29.93
C VAL A 43 -41.97 -2.51 30.36
N GLN A 44 -40.93 -2.37 29.53
CA GLN A 44 -39.55 -2.60 29.94
C GLN A 44 -38.59 -1.71 29.13
N THR A 45 -37.69 -1.03 29.84
CA THR A 45 -36.68 -0.10 29.35
C THR A 45 -35.77 -0.77 28.32
N VAL A 46 -35.97 -0.46 27.04
CA VAL A 46 -35.13 -1.01 25.96
C VAL A 46 -33.81 -0.23 25.91
N ARG A 47 -32.72 -0.95 26.18
CA ARG A 47 -31.35 -0.54 25.88
C ARG A 47 -31.03 -1.10 24.49
N PRO A 48 -30.95 -0.29 23.42
CA PRO A 48 -30.63 -0.84 22.11
C PRO A 48 -29.13 -1.10 22.03
N GLU A 49 -28.74 -2.37 22.02
CA GLU A 49 -27.40 -2.80 21.65
C GLU A 49 -27.40 -3.05 20.14
N ILE A 50 -26.65 -2.25 19.38
CA ILE A 50 -26.52 -2.43 17.93
C ILE A 50 -25.23 -3.19 17.69
N SER A 51 -25.33 -4.48 17.40
CA SER A 51 -24.21 -5.29 16.95
C SER A 51 -24.16 -5.26 15.42
N VAL A 52 -23.08 -4.70 14.86
CA VAL A 52 -22.81 -4.78 13.43
C VAL A 52 -21.75 -5.86 13.23
N VAL A 53 -22.16 -6.98 12.64
CA VAL A 53 -21.26 -8.09 12.31
C VAL A 53 -20.66 -7.82 10.93
N CYS A 54 -19.34 -7.66 10.87
CA CYS A 54 -18.59 -7.58 9.62
C CYS A 54 -17.51 -8.67 9.63
N GLY A 55 -17.85 -9.86 9.14
CA GLY A 55 -16.93 -11.01 9.11
C GLY A 55 -16.54 -11.54 10.50
N SER A 56 -15.31 -12.06 10.63
CA SER A 56 -14.86 -12.90 11.76
C SER A 56 -14.47 -12.16 13.05
N ASN A 57 -14.63 -10.84 13.14
CA ASN A 57 -14.33 -10.09 14.36
C ASN A 57 -15.50 -9.18 14.75
N THR A 58 -16.01 -9.35 15.98
CA THR A 58 -17.07 -8.52 16.57
C THR A 58 -16.46 -7.43 17.43
N VAL A 59 -16.78 -6.16 17.13
CA VAL A 59 -16.43 -5.02 17.99
C VAL A 59 -17.71 -4.52 18.65
N SER A 60 -17.78 -4.62 19.98
CA SER A 60 -18.88 -4.10 20.78
C SER A 60 -18.55 -2.67 21.24
N GLN A 61 -19.34 -1.69 20.82
CA GLN A 61 -19.16 -0.30 21.24
C GLN A 61 -20.33 0.15 22.11
N THR A 62 -20.06 0.43 23.38
CA THR A 62 -21.06 0.91 24.34
C THR A 62 -21.17 2.43 24.21
N VAL A 63 -22.17 2.93 23.49
CA VAL A 63 -22.46 4.37 23.44
C VAL A 63 -23.34 4.74 24.62
N SER A 64 -22.80 5.51 25.55
CA SER A 64 -23.58 6.15 26.62
C SER A 64 -24.18 7.43 26.05
N MET A 65 -25.50 7.48 25.85
CA MET A 65 -26.16 8.76 25.57
C MET A 65 -26.03 9.66 26.80
N PRO A 66 -25.72 10.96 26.64
CA PRO A 66 -25.91 11.91 27.73
C PRO A 66 -27.39 11.93 28.12
N PRO A 67 -27.72 12.11 29.40
CA PRO A 67 -29.11 12.14 29.85
C PRO A 67 -29.86 13.21 29.07
N THR A 68 -30.97 12.81 28.45
CA THR A 68 -31.95 13.71 27.88
C THR A 68 -32.29 14.76 28.94
N GLN A 69 -31.85 16.00 28.72
CA GLN A 69 -32.30 17.10 29.55
C GLN A 69 -33.82 17.14 29.44
N SER A 70 -34.49 16.99 30.58
CA SER A 70 -35.91 17.28 30.71
C SER A 70 -36.11 18.69 30.16
N ILE A 71 -36.93 18.82 29.13
CA ILE A 71 -37.45 20.11 28.69
C ILE A 71 -38.13 20.70 29.92
N ASN A 72 -37.48 21.67 30.57
CA ASN A 72 -38.14 22.51 31.56
C ASN A 72 -39.21 23.29 30.80
N THR A 73 -40.44 22.78 30.79
CA THR A 73 -41.62 23.58 30.53
C THR A 73 -41.67 24.65 31.60
N VAL A 74 -41.24 25.86 31.24
CA VAL A 74 -41.48 27.08 32.00
C VAL A 74 -42.99 27.16 32.26
N PRO A 75 -43.45 27.34 33.51
CA PRO A 75 -44.86 27.52 33.80
C PRO A 75 -45.34 28.80 33.11
N THR A 76 -46.40 28.68 32.32
CA THR A 76 -47.15 29.79 31.73
C THR A 76 -47.60 30.74 32.84
N PRO A 77 -47.28 32.05 32.78
CA PRO A 77 -47.93 33.01 33.65
C PRO A 77 -49.38 33.14 33.18
N SER A 78 -50.31 32.72 34.05
CA SER A 78 -51.73 33.09 33.96
C SER A 78 -51.83 34.59 34.12
N GLY A 79 -51.92 35.29 32.99
CA GLY A 79 -52.12 36.72 32.90
C GLY A 79 -52.41 37.05 31.45
N ASN A 80 -53.56 37.70 31.19
CA ASN A 80 -54.01 38.09 29.86
C ASN A 80 -52.96 38.96 29.17
N ILE A 81 -52.11 38.35 28.34
CA ILE A 81 -51.20 39.01 27.40
C ILE A 81 -51.80 38.83 26.00
N PRO A 82 -51.74 39.83 25.10
CA PRO A 82 -52.44 39.78 23.83
C PRO A 82 -52.00 38.56 23.02
N THR A 83 -52.96 37.89 22.40
CA THR A 83 -52.84 36.69 21.54
C THR A 83 -51.82 36.82 20.39
N GLY A 84 -51.23 38.01 20.18
CA GLY A 84 -50.17 38.27 19.19
C GLY A 84 -48.73 38.00 19.65
N SER A 85 -48.47 37.77 20.94
CA SER A 85 -47.09 37.58 21.46
C SER A 85 -46.62 36.11 21.39
N SER A 86 -47.45 35.14 21.79
CA SER A 86 -47.08 33.72 21.78
C SER A 86 -46.94 33.10 20.39
N THR A 87 -47.74 33.54 19.41
CA THR A 87 -47.62 33.09 18.01
C THR A 87 -46.33 33.59 17.36
N LEU A 88 -45.90 34.79 17.71
CA LEU A 88 -44.67 35.40 17.21
C LEU A 88 -43.43 34.72 17.80
N ILE A 89 -43.45 34.37 19.09
CA ILE A 89 -42.38 33.58 19.74
C ILE A 89 -42.31 32.16 19.16
N ALA A 90 -43.46 31.52 18.92
CA ALA A 90 -43.51 30.19 18.29
C ALA A 90 -42.99 30.21 16.84
N LEU A 91 -43.30 31.26 16.08
CA LEU A 91 -42.83 31.43 14.70
C LEU A 91 -41.33 31.73 14.66
N ILE A 92 -40.81 32.54 15.58
CA ILE A 92 -39.36 32.77 15.73
C ILE A 92 -38.63 31.48 16.14
N SER A 93 -39.19 30.69 17.06
CA SER A 93 -38.60 29.42 17.48
C SER A 93 -38.61 28.36 16.37
N ALA A 94 -39.73 28.26 15.63
CA ALA A 94 -39.82 27.38 14.46
C ALA A 94 -38.84 27.81 13.35
N ALA A 95 -38.74 29.11 13.08
CA ALA A 95 -37.77 29.64 12.12
C ALA A 95 -36.33 29.39 12.57
N ALA A 96 -36.00 29.64 13.84
CA ALA A 96 -34.69 29.36 14.41
C ALA A 96 -34.33 27.87 14.36
N GLY A 97 -35.29 26.98 14.57
CA GLY A 97 -35.11 25.53 14.43
C GLY A 97 -34.77 25.11 13.00
N VAL A 98 -35.45 25.66 11.99
CA VAL A 98 -35.17 25.38 10.57
C VAL A 98 -33.81 25.94 10.15
N PHE A 99 -33.49 27.18 10.55
CA PHE A 99 -32.18 27.78 10.27
C PHE A 99 -31.04 27.05 10.99
N GLY A 100 -31.24 26.62 12.24
CA GLY A 100 -30.28 25.82 12.99
C GLY A 100 -30.03 24.46 12.35
N ALA A 101 -31.08 23.77 11.89
CA ALA A 101 -30.97 22.50 11.17
C ALA A 101 -30.28 22.66 9.81
N PHE A 102 -30.55 23.74 9.08
CA PHE A 102 -29.90 24.03 7.80
C PHE A 102 -28.41 24.35 7.98
N ALA A 103 -28.06 25.21 8.93
CA ALA A 103 -26.67 25.54 9.26
C ALA A 103 -25.90 24.31 9.78
N GLY A 104 -26.53 23.49 10.63
CA GLY A 104 -25.98 22.23 11.11
C GLY A 104 -25.77 21.20 9.99
N GLY A 105 -26.73 21.08 9.07
CA GLY A 105 -26.62 20.21 7.90
C GLY A 105 -25.52 20.64 6.93
N LEU A 106 -25.40 21.95 6.67
CA LEU A 106 -24.39 22.48 5.75
C LEU A 106 -22.96 22.37 6.31
N THR A 107 -22.78 22.67 7.60
CA THR A 107 -21.50 22.47 8.28
C THR A 107 -21.12 21.00 8.34
N SER A 108 -22.06 20.11 8.65
CA SER A 108 -21.85 18.65 8.62
C SER A 108 -21.48 18.15 7.23
N TYR A 109 -22.11 18.66 6.18
CA TYR A 109 -21.77 18.33 4.79
C TYR A 109 -20.35 18.77 4.42
N LEU A 110 -19.94 19.98 4.79
CA LEU A 110 -18.59 20.47 4.52
C LEU A 110 -17.52 19.66 5.26
N VAL A 111 -17.77 19.32 6.54
CA VAL A 111 -16.89 18.46 7.34
C VAL A 111 -16.82 17.05 6.75
N ALA A 112 -17.96 16.45 6.39
CA ALA A 112 -17.99 15.14 5.75
C ALA A 112 -17.27 15.14 4.40
N ARG A 113 -17.38 16.23 3.62
CA ARG A 113 -16.68 16.39 2.35
C ARG A 113 -15.17 16.54 2.52
N GLN A 114 -14.72 17.30 3.51
CA GLN A 114 -13.29 17.41 3.84
C GLN A 114 -12.73 16.06 4.32
N LYS A 115 -13.47 15.37 5.20
CA LYS A 115 -13.09 14.04 5.70
C LYS A 115 -13.01 13.00 4.57
N ALA A 116 -14.02 12.96 3.68
CA ALA A 116 -14.00 12.05 2.54
C ALA A 116 -12.81 12.30 1.60
N LYS A 117 -12.41 13.57 1.40
CA LYS A 117 -11.21 13.91 0.63
C LYS A 117 -9.93 13.47 1.35
N SER A 118 -9.79 13.74 2.65
CA SER A 118 -8.61 13.33 3.40
C SER A 118 -8.48 11.81 3.49
N ASP A 119 -9.60 11.10 3.61
CA ASP A 119 -9.63 9.64 3.67
C ASP A 119 -9.21 9.05 2.31
N LEU A 120 -9.72 9.60 1.19
CA LEU A 120 -9.27 9.22 -0.15
C LEU A 120 -7.76 9.45 -0.36
N GLU A 121 -7.24 10.59 0.08
CA GLU A 121 -5.80 10.88 0.00
C GLU A 121 -4.95 9.94 0.87
N LEU A 122 -5.46 9.54 2.04
CA LEU A 122 -4.81 8.55 2.90
C LEU A 122 -4.81 7.16 2.28
N GLU A 123 -5.96 6.73 1.72
CA GLU A 123 -6.08 5.43 1.05
C GLU A 123 -5.20 5.35 -0.18
N THR A 124 -5.17 6.39 -1.02
CA THR A 124 -4.28 6.44 -2.20
C THR A 124 -2.80 6.36 -1.80
N LYS A 125 -2.37 7.08 -0.76
CA LYS A 125 -1.00 6.99 -0.23
C LYS A 125 -0.69 5.58 0.31
N ARG A 126 -1.62 4.96 1.04
CA ARG A 126 -1.46 3.58 1.54
C ARG A 126 -1.36 2.58 0.39
N LEU A 127 -2.17 2.71 -0.64
CA LEU A 127 -2.13 1.84 -1.82
C LEU A 127 -0.80 2.00 -2.56
N GLN A 128 -0.30 3.22 -2.75
CA GLN A 128 1.00 3.47 -3.36
C GLN A 128 2.14 2.88 -2.53
N ALA A 129 2.11 3.06 -1.20
CA ALA A 129 3.10 2.48 -0.30
C ALA A 129 3.11 0.94 -0.36
N ASN A 130 1.93 0.32 -0.38
CA ASN A 130 1.79 -1.12 -0.52
C ASN A 130 2.33 -1.62 -1.88
N LEU A 131 2.01 -0.93 -2.97
CA LEU A 131 2.51 -1.28 -4.30
C LEU A 131 4.04 -1.23 -4.34
N VAL A 132 4.64 -0.14 -3.83
CA VAL A 132 6.09 0.01 -3.77
C VAL A 132 6.73 -1.07 -2.89
N ALA A 133 6.11 -1.40 -1.76
CA ALA A 133 6.57 -2.47 -0.88
C ALA A 133 6.54 -3.84 -1.58
N THR A 134 5.45 -4.18 -2.27
CA THR A 134 5.31 -5.43 -3.02
C THR A 134 6.36 -5.53 -4.13
N GLU A 135 6.57 -4.47 -4.91
CA GLU A 135 7.56 -4.47 -5.99
C GLU A 135 9.00 -4.60 -5.46
N ARG A 136 9.32 -3.95 -4.33
CA ARG A 136 10.64 -4.13 -3.67
C ARG A 136 10.87 -5.55 -3.21
N LEU A 137 9.85 -6.20 -2.66
CA LEU A 137 9.95 -7.61 -2.24
C LEU A 137 10.06 -8.55 -3.44
N ARG A 138 9.29 -8.30 -4.50
CA ARG A 138 9.36 -9.04 -5.76
C ARG A 138 10.76 -8.95 -6.37
N TRP A 139 11.30 -7.73 -6.48
CA TRP A 139 12.66 -7.48 -6.94
C TRP A 139 13.70 -8.23 -6.10
N LEU A 140 13.61 -8.17 -4.77
CA LEU A 140 14.53 -8.89 -3.88
C LEU A 140 14.44 -10.41 -4.05
N GLN A 141 13.23 -10.94 -4.23
CA GLN A 141 13.00 -12.37 -4.48
C GLN A 141 13.61 -12.82 -5.81
N ASP A 142 13.49 -12.01 -6.88
CA ASP A 142 14.10 -12.32 -8.16
C ASP A 142 15.63 -12.35 -8.07
N ILE A 143 16.24 -11.36 -7.40
CA ILE A 143 17.69 -11.38 -7.14
C ILE A 143 18.09 -12.63 -6.35
N ARG A 144 17.38 -12.99 -5.28
CA ARG A 144 17.69 -14.19 -4.48
C ARG A 144 17.63 -15.47 -5.32
N HIS A 145 16.62 -15.59 -6.17
CA HIS A 145 16.46 -16.75 -7.04
C HIS A 145 17.65 -16.86 -8.02
N ARG A 146 17.97 -15.78 -8.71
CA ARG A 146 19.09 -15.72 -9.65
C ARG A 146 20.43 -15.96 -8.97
N PHE A 147 20.63 -15.36 -7.79
CA PHE A 147 21.83 -15.54 -6.99
C PHE A 147 22.02 -16.99 -6.56
N SER A 148 20.95 -17.68 -6.19
CA SER A 148 21.00 -19.11 -5.88
C SER A 148 21.37 -19.96 -7.09
N ASN A 149 20.82 -19.66 -8.27
CA ASN A 149 21.14 -20.37 -9.51
C ASN A 149 22.59 -20.14 -9.92
N LEU A 150 23.06 -18.89 -9.84
CA LEU A 150 24.45 -18.49 -10.06
C LEU A 150 25.41 -19.32 -9.21
N TYR A 151 25.23 -19.33 -7.88
CA TYR A 151 26.14 -20.05 -6.99
C TYR A 151 26.05 -21.57 -7.12
N LYS A 152 24.88 -22.12 -7.49
CA LYS A 152 24.75 -23.53 -7.83
C LYS A 152 25.64 -23.89 -9.02
N GLN A 153 25.62 -23.11 -10.09
CA GLN A 153 26.47 -23.34 -11.26
C GLN A 153 27.94 -23.10 -10.94
N LEU A 154 28.25 -22.04 -10.20
CA LEU A 154 29.61 -21.71 -9.76
C LEU A 154 30.24 -22.88 -8.97
N ASP A 155 29.51 -23.43 -8.00
CA ASP A 155 29.96 -24.56 -7.18
C ASP A 155 30.16 -25.83 -8.02
N MET A 156 29.27 -26.09 -8.99
CA MET A 156 29.44 -27.21 -9.94
C MET A 156 30.69 -27.00 -10.79
N GLN A 157 30.85 -25.81 -11.37
CA GLN A 157 31.99 -25.44 -12.21
C GLN A 157 33.31 -25.60 -11.44
N TYR A 158 33.38 -25.08 -10.21
CA TYR A 158 34.54 -25.21 -9.32
C TYR A 158 34.84 -26.69 -9.00
N SER A 159 33.81 -27.50 -8.78
CA SER A 159 33.95 -28.94 -8.53
C SER A 159 34.53 -29.69 -9.73
N PHE A 160 34.22 -29.28 -10.97
CA PHE A 160 34.81 -29.85 -12.18
C PHE A 160 36.29 -29.50 -12.31
N VAL A 161 36.70 -28.27 -11.98
CA VAL A 161 38.12 -27.88 -12.01
C VAL A 161 38.93 -28.67 -10.98
N LYS A 162 38.35 -28.96 -9.81
CA LYS A 162 39.03 -29.69 -8.73
C LYS A 162 39.24 -31.18 -9.02
N ARG A 163 38.42 -31.79 -9.87
CA ARG A 163 38.45 -33.24 -10.12
C ARG A 163 39.21 -33.54 -11.42
N PRO A 164 40.20 -34.43 -11.40
CA PRO A 164 40.85 -34.87 -12.62
C PRO A 164 39.84 -35.58 -13.53
N VAL A 165 39.77 -35.12 -14.78
CA VAL A 165 38.86 -35.66 -15.80
C VAL A 165 39.57 -36.75 -16.58
N ALA A 166 38.94 -37.91 -16.75
CA ALA A 166 39.44 -38.96 -17.63
C ALA A 166 39.46 -38.49 -19.08
N SER A 167 40.50 -38.84 -19.83
CA SER A 167 40.76 -38.38 -21.21
C SER A 167 39.58 -38.54 -22.17
N ASP A 168 38.76 -39.56 -21.94
CA ASP A 168 37.71 -39.98 -22.87
C ASP A 168 36.48 -39.05 -22.83
N ASN A 169 36.34 -38.23 -21.77
CA ASN A 169 35.18 -37.35 -21.56
C ASN A 169 35.49 -35.85 -21.67
N ILE A 170 36.71 -35.47 -22.07
CA ILE A 170 37.17 -34.07 -22.08
C ILE A 170 36.25 -33.18 -22.92
N ALA A 171 35.88 -33.62 -24.13
CA ALA A 171 35.04 -32.82 -25.02
C ALA A 171 33.64 -32.55 -24.46
N THR A 172 33.03 -33.56 -23.83
CA THR A 172 31.70 -33.43 -23.20
C THR A 172 31.75 -32.52 -21.98
N ILE A 173 32.79 -32.66 -21.15
CA ILE A 173 32.96 -31.84 -19.95
C ILE A 173 33.30 -30.39 -20.30
N GLN A 174 34.10 -30.16 -21.34
CA GLN A 174 34.37 -28.82 -21.85
C GLN A 174 33.08 -28.15 -22.33
N LYS A 175 32.27 -28.85 -23.12
CA LYS A 175 30.97 -28.33 -23.56
C LYS A 175 30.07 -27.96 -22.36
N GLN A 176 30.01 -28.82 -21.34
CA GLN A 176 29.25 -28.55 -20.13
C GLN A 176 29.78 -27.34 -19.34
N LEU A 177 31.11 -27.19 -19.26
CA LEU A 177 31.76 -26.02 -18.66
C LEU A 177 31.44 -24.73 -19.40
N ASP A 178 31.41 -24.76 -20.73
CA ASP A 178 31.06 -23.62 -21.57
C ASP A 178 29.58 -23.22 -21.37
N GLU A 179 28.66 -24.19 -21.35
CA GLU A 179 27.24 -23.97 -21.05
C GLU A 179 27.05 -23.36 -19.65
N MET A 180 27.70 -23.90 -18.62
CA MET A 180 27.66 -23.33 -17.27
C MET A 180 28.26 -21.92 -17.21
N SER A 181 29.36 -21.67 -17.92
CA SER A 181 29.98 -20.34 -17.98
C SER A 181 29.04 -19.31 -18.59
N SER A 182 28.33 -19.69 -19.66
CA SER A 182 27.31 -18.84 -20.28
C SER A 182 26.18 -18.52 -19.31
N GLU A 183 25.68 -19.52 -18.58
CA GLU A 183 24.58 -19.33 -17.63
C GLU A 183 24.99 -18.50 -16.42
N ILE A 184 26.21 -18.71 -15.89
CA ILE A 184 26.81 -17.87 -14.82
C ILE A 184 26.88 -16.42 -15.27
N MET A 185 27.38 -16.17 -16.48
CA MET A 185 27.49 -14.82 -17.04
C MET A 185 26.12 -14.17 -17.20
N GLU A 186 25.12 -14.91 -17.70
CA GLU A 186 23.75 -14.44 -17.84
C GLU A 186 23.16 -14.02 -16.49
N GLN A 187 23.21 -14.91 -15.49
CA GLN A 187 22.66 -14.62 -14.17
C GLN A 187 23.39 -13.45 -13.50
N CYS A 188 24.72 -13.40 -13.61
CA CYS A 188 25.50 -12.31 -13.04
C CYS A 188 25.15 -10.96 -13.69
N ASN A 189 25.08 -10.91 -15.03
CA ASN A 189 24.70 -9.71 -15.76
C ASN A 189 23.28 -9.24 -15.38
N MET A 190 22.32 -10.16 -15.29
CA MET A 190 20.95 -9.83 -14.87
C MET A 190 20.93 -9.25 -13.47
N ILE A 191 21.67 -9.84 -12.52
CA ILE A 191 21.77 -9.30 -11.16
C ILE A 191 22.40 -7.91 -11.18
N MET A 192 23.54 -7.75 -11.85
CA MET A 192 24.26 -6.47 -11.93
C MET A 192 23.40 -5.35 -12.54
N LEU A 193 22.57 -5.64 -13.54
CA LEU A 193 21.65 -4.67 -14.14
C LEU A 193 20.46 -4.30 -13.24
N MET A 194 20.06 -5.19 -12.34
CA MET A 194 19.00 -4.91 -11.36
C MET A 194 19.49 -4.11 -10.16
N LEU A 195 20.80 -3.98 -9.98
CA LEU A 195 21.42 -3.23 -8.89
C LEU A 195 21.66 -1.77 -9.32
N ASN A 196 21.45 -0.86 -8.38
CA ASN A 196 21.75 0.55 -8.52
C ASN A 196 23.08 0.86 -7.79
N PRO A 197 24.17 1.15 -8.50
CA PRO A 197 25.48 1.42 -7.90
C PRO A 197 25.51 2.71 -7.08
N ALA A 198 24.51 3.59 -7.21
CA ALA A 198 24.42 4.79 -6.37
C ALA A 198 24.06 4.47 -4.91
N LYS A 199 23.57 3.25 -4.62
CA LYS A 199 23.26 2.81 -3.26
C LYS A 199 24.40 1.94 -2.73
N PRO A 200 24.92 2.22 -1.52
CA PRO A 200 26.11 1.53 -1.00
C PRO A 200 25.90 0.02 -0.84
N ASP A 201 24.75 -0.42 -0.36
CA ASP A 201 24.47 -1.85 -0.16
C ASP A 201 24.39 -2.63 -1.48
N GLN A 202 23.94 -1.95 -2.55
CA GLN A 202 23.84 -2.52 -3.89
C GLN A 202 25.19 -2.48 -4.62
N ALA A 203 25.98 -1.42 -4.42
CA ALA A 203 27.35 -1.31 -4.90
C ALA A 203 28.23 -2.41 -4.31
N ASN A 204 28.11 -2.70 -3.01
CA ASN A 204 28.88 -3.77 -2.38
C ASN A 204 28.59 -5.15 -3.03
N LEU A 205 27.31 -5.47 -3.26
CA LEU A 205 26.96 -6.72 -3.95
C LEU A 205 27.50 -6.74 -5.39
N TYR A 206 27.44 -5.62 -6.10
CA TYR A 206 27.99 -5.49 -7.44
C TYR A 206 29.51 -5.77 -7.46
N ASP A 207 30.26 -5.12 -6.57
CA ASP A 207 31.72 -5.25 -6.49
C ASP A 207 32.14 -6.68 -6.13
N VAL A 208 31.43 -7.32 -5.20
CA VAL A 208 31.73 -8.70 -4.81
C VAL A 208 31.43 -9.68 -5.95
N LEU A 209 30.31 -9.51 -6.66
CA LEU A 209 30.01 -10.35 -7.83
C LEU A 209 31.06 -10.19 -8.94
N GLN A 210 31.56 -8.97 -9.15
CA GLN A 210 32.63 -8.72 -10.10
C GLN A 210 33.95 -9.39 -9.67
N GLN A 211 34.28 -9.37 -8.38
CA GLN A 211 35.45 -10.09 -7.83
C GLN A 211 35.33 -11.61 -8.02
N VAL A 212 34.13 -12.17 -7.81
CA VAL A 212 33.85 -13.59 -8.05
C VAL A 212 34.09 -13.96 -9.53
N LEU A 213 33.57 -13.16 -10.47
CA LEU A 213 33.80 -13.38 -11.90
C LEU A 213 35.29 -13.31 -12.26
N GLN A 214 36.01 -12.32 -11.73
CA GLN A 214 37.45 -12.19 -11.94
C GLN A 214 38.23 -13.37 -11.37
N PHE A 215 37.87 -13.86 -10.18
CA PHE A 215 38.46 -15.05 -9.60
C PHE A 215 38.26 -16.27 -10.49
N ILE A 216 37.02 -16.53 -10.92
CA ILE A 216 36.70 -17.65 -11.80
C ILE A 216 37.48 -17.55 -13.11
N GLN A 217 37.51 -16.37 -13.73
CA GLN A 217 38.28 -16.15 -14.96
C GLN A 217 39.77 -16.41 -14.75
N ARG A 218 40.36 -15.96 -13.63
CA ARG A 218 41.75 -16.26 -13.28
C ARG A 218 42.00 -17.76 -13.14
N VAL A 219 41.08 -18.50 -12.51
CA VAL A 219 41.17 -19.96 -12.35
C VAL A 219 41.14 -20.66 -13.72
N PHE A 220 40.25 -20.26 -14.63
CA PHE A 220 40.13 -20.87 -15.96
C PHE A 220 41.24 -20.49 -16.94
N GLN A 221 41.92 -19.36 -16.74
CA GLN A 221 43.07 -18.96 -17.55
C GLN A 221 44.36 -19.73 -17.21
N GLN A 222 44.41 -20.43 -16.08
CA GLN A 222 45.58 -21.23 -15.72
C GLN A 222 45.68 -22.48 -16.61
N ALA A 223 46.88 -22.73 -17.15
CA ALA A 223 47.11 -23.90 -17.98
C ALA A 223 46.86 -25.21 -17.21
N PRO A 224 46.29 -26.26 -17.84
CA PRO A 224 45.86 -27.51 -17.19
C PRO A 224 46.97 -28.38 -16.56
N GLY A 225 48.19 -27.87 -16.39
CA GLY A 225 49.28 -28.50 -15.63
C GLY A 225 49.84 -27.63 -14.49
N THR A 226 49.33 -26.41 -14.30
CA THR A 226 49.86 -25.41 -13.33
C THR A 226 48.84 -25.08 -12.23
N ILE A 227 47.66 -25.70 -12.26
CA ILE A 227 46.62 -25.55 -11.22
C ILE A 227 47.05 -26.39 -10.00
N THR A 228 48.12 -25.96 -9.33
CA THR A 228 48.63 -26.61 -8.11
C THR A 228 48.06 -26.00 -6.83
N ASN A 229 47.45 -24.81 -6.93
CA ASN A 229 46.89 -24.07 -5.79
C ASN A 229 45.48 -23.53 -6.14
N LEU A 230 44.49 -24.42 -6.22
CA LEU A 230 43.10 -24.02 -6.01
C LEU A 230 42.95 -23.66 -4.53
N ASP A 231 42.95 -22.36 -4.23
CA ASP A 231 42.78 -21.87 -2.88
C ASP A 231 41.29 -21.93 -2.49
N ASP A 232 40.91 -23.07 -1.88
CA ASP A 232 39.57 -23.28 -1.33
C ASP A 232 39.20 -22.18 -0.32
N ILE A 233 40.18 -21.56 0.36
CA ILE A 233 39.96 -20.47 1.32
C ILE A 233 39.59 -19.18 0.59
N GLU A 234 40.29 -18.86 -0.51
CA GLU A 234 39.98 -17.69 -1.34
C GLU A 234 38.57 -17.79 -1.93
N TYR A 235 38.21 -18.96 -2.49
CA TYR A 235 36.86 -19.20 -3.02
C TYR A 235 35.78 -19.10 -1.94
N ALA A 236 36.01 -19.73 -0.77
CA ALA A 236 35.08 -19.64 0.36
C ALA A 236 34.93 -18.19 0.85
N GLY A 237 36.00 -17.40 0.83
CA GLY A 237 35.99 -15.98 1.17
C GLY A 237 35.08 -15.16 0.25
N TYR A 238 35.24 -15.29 -1.08
CA TYR A 238 34.37 -14.60 -2.04
C TYR A 238 32.91 -15.05 -1.94
N LYS A 239 32.67 -16.35 -1.74
CA LYS A 239 31.33 -16.90 -1.53
C LYS A 239 30.68 -16.26 -0.31
N GLN A 240 31.37 -16.28 0.83
CA GLN A 240 30.86 -15.71 2.07
C GLN A 240 30.58 -14.21 1.93
N ALA A 241 31.52 -13.45 1.36
CA ALA A 241 31.33 -12.02 1.12
C ALA A 241 30.08 -11.72 0.27
N ALA A 242 29.78 -12.55 -0.73
CA ALA A 242 28.61 -12.38 -1.57
C ALA A 242 27.31 -12.69 -0.84
N PHE A 243 27.28 -13.76 -0.04
CA PHE A 243 26.13 -14.09 0.80
C PHE A 243 25.88 -13.02 1.86
N ASP A 244 26.93 -12.45 2.44
CA ASP A 244 26.84 -11.38 3.41
C ASP A 244 26.32 -10.09 2.76
N ALA A 245 26.83 -9.73 1.57
CA ALA A 245 26.33 -8.60 0.79
C ALA A 245 24.85 -8.77 0.41
N MET A 246 24.45 -9.97 -0.03
CA MET A 246 23.06 -10.28 -0.36
C MET A 246 22.14 -10.24 0.88
N THR A 247 22.65 -10.67 2.03
CA THR A 247 21.93 -10.60 3.31
C THR A 247 21.75 -9.15 3.75
N CYS A 248 22.81 -8.35 3.68
CA CYS A 248 22.79 -6.91 3.99
C CYS A 248 21.75 -6.19 3.12
N LEU A 249 21.75 -6.46 1.81
CA LEU A 249 20.77 -5.91 0.87
C LEU A 249 19.33 -6.29 1.25
N GLY A 250 19.12 -7.54 1.67
CA GLY A 250 17.82 -8.00 2.15
C GLY A 250 17.36 -7.29 3.42
N VAL A 251 18.25 -7.08 4.38
CA VAL A 251 17.96 -6.35 5.62
C VAL A 251 17.58 -4.90 5.34
N GLU A 252 18.34 -4.21 4.48
CA GLU A 252 18.04 -2.82 4.12
C GLU A 252 16.71 -2.72 3.36
N THR A 253 16.47 -3.61 2.40
CA THR A 253 15.20 -3.63 1.66
C THR A 253 14.01 -3.85 2.60
N TRP A 254 14.16 -4.75 3.58
CA TRP A 254 13.13 -5.00 4.60
C TRP A 254 12.91 -3.79 5.51
N ARG A 255 13.98 -3.10 5.90
CA ARG A 255 13.91 -1.84 6.66
C ARG A 255 13.13 -0.78 5.90
N GLN A 256 13.40 -0.63 4.60
CA GLN A 256 12.68 0.31 3.74
C GLN A 256 11.20 -0.07 3.55
N VAL A 257 10.88 -1.35 3.43
CA VAL A 257 9.48 -1.82 3.37
C VAL A 257 8.74 -1.50 4.67
N LYS A 258 9.35 -1.79 5.82
CA LYS A 258 8.77 -1.45 7.14
C LYS A 258 8.58 0.04 7.36
N SER A 259 9.38 0.90 6.73
CA SER A 259 9.22 2.36 6.84
C SER A 259 8.03 2.91 6.04
N LEU A 260 7.50 2.12 5.09
CA LEU A 260 6.37 2.50 4.24
C LEU A 260 5.02 2.03 4.79
N SER A 261 5.02 1.04 5.69
CA SER A 261 3.85 0.49 6.38
C SER A 261 3.54 1.22 7.68
#